data_AF-A0A345SYB6-F1
#
_entry.id   AF-A0A345SYB6-F1
#
_cell.length_a   1.000
_cell.length_b   1.000
_cell.length_c   1.000
_cell.angle_alpha   90.00
_cell.angle_beta   90.00
_cell.angle_gamma   90.00
#
_symmetry.space_group_name_H-M   'P 1'
#
loop_
_entity.id
_entity.type
_entity.pdbx_description
1 polymer ?
#
loop_
_entity_poly.entity_id
_entity_poly.type
_entity_poly.pdbx_seq_one_letter_code
_entity_poly.pdbx_strand_id
1 'polypeptide(L)'
;MPTPDGRTARHPQPWPLRVTGLLIAAGGGGDAIAAAIVHAALHGPHHPAVILTYAWDRLAVDPLPGPRTPAAEHTATAAAILDWHPSEATALLVAATRGIHGTCEVRDAGLPVHLTAHSAAVHTLDADTALHTNHLAAALLATNALAQAEQLSRNLYGFSEIDHERTKATRLTQHPPPPFDPAAIPDQLDRFHTEARTRGTHYATLRRIAEALRTPGPHRAALRHHLTTTHPQLHQPPLWRIPNAERT
;
A
#
# COMPACT_ATOMS: atom_id res chain seq x y z
N MET A 1 25.31 -54.91 8.67
CA MET A 1 24.35 -53.90 8.19
C MET A 1 23.68 -53.25 9.39
N PRO A 2 23.85 -51.94 9.60
CA PRO A 2 22.90 -51.12 10.33
C PRO A 2 22.35 -49.99 9.44
N THR A 3 21.07 -49.69 9.65
CA THR A 3 20.20 -48.77 8.90
C THR A 3 20.62 -47.29 9.00
N PRO A 4 20.43 -46.48 7.93
CA PRO A 4 20.57 -45.04 7.99
C PRO A 4 19.20 -44.40 8.23
N ASP A 5 18.95 -43.85 9.41
CA ASP A 5 18.08 -42.69 9.50
C ASP A 5 18.26 -41.92 10.81
N GLY A 6 18.45 -40.61 10.65
CA GLY A 6 18.74 -39.70 11.75
C GLY A 6 18.90 -38.26 11.28
N ARG A 7 18.23 -37.87 10.19
CA ARG A 7 17.99 -36.45 9.90
C ARG A 7 16.80 -36.02 10.75
N THR A 8 17.07 -35.69 12.01
CA THR A 8 16.16 -34.87 12.81
C THR A 8 15.98 -33.54 12.07
N ALA A 9 14.79 -33.34 11.50
CA ALA A 9 14.36 -32.02 11.04
C ALA A 9 14.54 -31.05 12.21
N ARG A 10 15.42 -30.06 12.07
CA ARG A 10 15.53 -28.99 13.05
C ARG A 10 14.25 -28.18 12.95
N HIS A 11 13.34 -28.39 13.89
CA HIS A 11 12.25 -27.45 14.12
C HIS A 11 12.88 -26.06 14.36
N PRO A 12 12.40 -24.99 13.69
CA PRO A 12 12.84 -23.65 14.02
C PRO A 12 12.56 -23.39 15.51
N GLN A 13 13.52 -22.78 16.21
CA GLN A 13 13.34 -22.43 17.61
C GLN A 13 12.05 -21.61 17.79
N PRO A 14 11.27 -21.84 18.85
CA PRO A 14 10.10 -21.02 19.14
C PRO A 14 10.52 -19.56 19.25
N TRP A 15 9.72 -18.68 18.67
CA TRP A 15 9.93 -17.23 18.69
C TRP A 15 10.26 -16.79 20.13
N PRO A 16 11.32 -15.98 20.36
CA PRO A 16 11.75 -15.60 21.72
C PRO A 16 10.74 -14.72 22.48
N LEU A 17 9.60 -14.39 21.85
CA LEU A 17 8.51 -13.62 22.44
C LEU A 17 7.22 -14.44 22.35
N ARG A 18 6.45 -14.53 23.44
CA ARG A 18 5.06 -14.99 23.38
C ARG A 18 4.25 -13.95 22.60
N VAL A 19 4.16 -14.14 21.28
CA VAL A 19 3.36 -13.28 20.40
C VAL A 19 1.90 -13.69 20.55
N THR A 20 1.06 -12.81 21.10
CA THR A 20 -0.37 -13.05 21.29
C THR A 20 -1.22 -12.60 20.10
N GLY A 21 -0.63 -11.90 19.12
CA GLY A 21 -1.29 -11.45 17.91
C GLY A 21 -0.30 -11.08 16.80
N LEU A 22 -0.60 -11.52 15.58
CA LEU A 22 0.10 -11.15 14.35
C LEU A 22 -0.74 -10.12 13.61
N LEU A 23 -0.18 -8.93 13.39
CA LEU A 23 -0.81 -7.91 12.54
C LEU A 23 -0.11 -7.91 11.18
N ILE A 24 -0.91 -8.12 10.14
CA ILE A 24 -0.45 -8.20 8.77
C ILE A 24 -0.80 -6.89 8.07
N ALA A 25 0.25 -6.16 7.69
CA ALA A 25 0.16 -5.00 6.84
C ALA A 25 0.34 -5.41 5.37
N ALA A 26 -0.65 -5.13 4.53
CA ALA A 26 -0.57 -5.37 3.10
C ALA A 26 -0.01 -4.12 2.39
N GLY A 27 1.31 -4.09 2.18
CA GLY A 27 2.00 -3.06 1.40
C GLY A 27 3.38 -2.67 1.95
N GLY A 28 3.70 -1.38 1.90
CA GLY A 28 5.05 -0.87 2.21
C GLY A 28 5.26 -0.52 3.68
N GLY A 29 6.27 0.30 3.98
CA GLY A 29 6.54 0.76 5.35
C GLY A 29 5.38 1.53 6.00
N GLY A 30 4.55 2.22 5.21
CA GLY A 30 3.37 2.94 5.70
C GLY A 30 2.30 2.02 6.30
N ASP A 31 2.09 0.85 5.71
CA ASP A 31 1.09 -0.10 6.18
C ASP A 31 1.60 -0.81 7.45
N ALA A 32 2.92 -1.02 7.57
CA ALA A 32 3.55 -1.51 8.80
C ALA A 32 3.36 -0.52 9.97
N ILE A 33 3.48 0.79 9.70
CA ILE A 33 3.21 1.84 10.68
C ILE A 33 1.72 1.81 11.09
N ALA A 34 0.81 1.67 10.13
CA ALA A 34 -0.63 1.55 10.43
C ALA A 34 -0.93 0.33 11.31
N ALA A 35 -0.33 -0.83 11.02
CA ALA A 35 -0.45 -2.02 11.85
C ALA A 35 0.11 -1.82 13.26
N ALA A 36 1.23 -1.10 13.43
CA ALA A 36 1.77 -0.75 14.75
C ALA A 36 0.78 0.07 15.58
N ILE A 37 0.15 1.05 14.94
CA ILE A 37 -0.79 1.96 15.58
C ILE A 37 -2.06 1.21 16.00
N VAL A 38 -2.61 0.36 15.13
CA VAL A 38 -3.79 -0.48 15.43
C VAL A 38 -3.49 -1.41 16.61
N HIS A 39 -2.31 -2.05 16.63
CA HIS A 39 -1.90 -2.86 17.77
C HIS A 39 -1.86 -2.07 19.07
N ALA A 40 -1.21 -0.90 19.06
CA ALA A 40 -1.10 -0.06 20.24
C ALA A 40 -2.48 0.41 20.75
N ALA A 41 -3.44 0.67 19.85
CA ALA A 41 -4.80 1.06 20.20
C ALA A 41 -5.61 -0.10 20.80
N LEU A 42 -5.46 -1.32 20.27
CA LEU A 42 -6.21 -2.49 20.72
C LEU A 42 -5.62 -3.15 21.98
N HIS A 43 -4.31 -3.04 22.16
CA HIS A 43 -3.57 -3.83 23.17
C HIS A 43 -2.70 -2.98 24.11
N GLY A 44 -2.61 -1.67 23.88
CA GLY A 44 -1.78 -0.74 24.66
C GLY A 44 -0.34 -0.62 24.14
N PRO A 45 0.33 0.52 24.36
CA PRO A 45 1.62 0.85 23.75
C PRO A 45 2.80 0.01 24.26
N HIS A 46 2.64 -0.65 25.41
CA HIS A 46 3.67 -1.50 26.02
C HIS A 46 3.50 -2.98 25.69
N HIS A 47 2.44 -3.35 24.97
CA HIS A 47 2.24 -4.73 24.57
C HIS A 47 3.11 -5.05 23.34
N PRO A 48 3.96 -6.09 23.38
CA PRO A 48 4.78 -6.45 22.23
C PRO A 48 3.91 -6.78 21.02
N ALA A 49 4.32 -6.27 19.86
CA ALA A 49 3.70 -6.51 18.56
C ALA A 49 4.73 -7.17 17.63
N VAL A 50 4.28 -8.14 16.85
CA VAL A 50 5.01 -8.55 15.64
C VAL A 50 4.23 -8.04 14.45
N ILE A 51 4.85 -7.14 13.69
CA ILE A 51 4.26 -6.53 12.51
C ILE A 51 4.96 -7.13 11.31
N LEU A 52 4.20 -7.86 10.52
CA LEU A 52 4.66 -8.37 9.25
C LEU A 52 4.10 -7.46 8.16
N THR A 53 4.99 -6.90 7.34
CA THR A 53 4.62 -6.19 6.13
C THR A 53 5.11 -6.96 4.92
N TYR A 54 4.29 -7.06 3.89
CA TYR A 54 4.71 -7.61 2.60
C TYR A 54 4.29 -6.67 1.49
N ALA A 55 5.27 -6.34 0.64
CA ALA A 55 4.97 -5.75 -0.66
C ALA A 55 4.22 -6.82 -1.47
N TRP A 56 3.12 -6.41 -2.09
CA TRP A 56 2.25 -7.31 -2.83
C TRP A 56 3.00 -7.84 -4.05
N ASP A 57 3.47 -9.07 -3.96
CA ASP A 57 3.65 -9.91 -5.14
C ASP A 57 2.76 -11.14 -4.98
N ARG A 58 2.03 -11.45 -6.05
CA ARG A 58 0.94 -12.42 -6.06
C ARG A 58 1.44 -13.81 -5.71
N LEU A 59 0.93 -14.40 -4.63
CA LEU A 59 0.75 -15.85 -4.51
C LEU A 59 -0.31 -16.16 -3.44
N ALA A 60 -1.26 -17.02 -3.80
CA ALA A 60 -2.35 -17.48 -2.96
C ALA A 60 -2.06 -18.90 -2.49
N VAL A 61 -1.94 -19.11 -1.17
CA VAL A 61 -2.25 -20.40 -0.53
C VAL A 61 -2.85 -20.12 0.85
N ASP A 62 -4.06 -20.64 1.06
CA ASP A 62 -4.86 -20.56 2.29
C ASP A 62 -4.92 -21.96 2.93
N PRO A 63 -4.47 -22.13 4.19
CA PRO A 63 -4.56 -23.42 4.87
C PRO A 63 -5.88 -23.70 5.63
N LEU A 64 -6.92 -22.82 5.67
CA LEU A 64 -8.34 -23.08 6.08
C LEU A 64 -9.17 -21.76 6.29
N PRO A 65 -10.46 -21.69 5.88
CA PRO A 65 -10.87 -21.13 4.60
C PRO A 65 -11.47 -19.71 4.70
N GLY A 66 -11.00 -18.85 3.81
CA GLY A 66 -11.84 -17.83 3.18
C GLY A 66 -11.41 -16.39 3.43
N PRO A 67 -11.53 -15.52 2.41
CA PRO A 67 -11.31 -14.10 2.58
C PRO A 67 -12.30 -13.51 3.59
N ARG A 68 -11.82 -12.72 4.55
CA ARG A 68 -12.68 -11.90 5.41
C ARG A 68 -12.91 -10.57 4.73
N THR A 69 -14.17 -10.17 4.64
CA THR A 69 -14.54 -8.85 4.13
C THR A 69 -14.88 -7.96 5.31
N PRO A 70 -14.09 -6.93 5.63
CA PRO A 70 -14.48 -5.97 6.64
C PRO A 70 -15.78 -5.26 6.23
N ALA A 71 -16.64 -4.93 7.20
CA ALA A 71 -17.75 -4.00 6.94
C ALA A 71 -17.23 -2.56 6.79
N ALA A 72 -17.96 -1.73 6.06
CA ALA A 72 -17.60 -0.34 5.78
C ALA A 72 -17.30 0.49 7.05
N GLU A 73 -18.03 0.28 8.15
CA GLU A 73 -17.81 0.97 9.43
C GLU A 73 -16.40 0.77 10.00
N HIS A 74 -15.78 -0.39 9.78
CA HIS A 74 -14.43 -0.68 10.27
C HIS A 74 -13.35 0.18 9.61
N THR A 75 -13.68 0.86 8.50
CA THR A 75 -12.74 1.75 7.80
C THR A 75 -12.65 3.15 8.40
N ALA A 76 -13.48 3.48 9.40
CA ALA A 76 -13.48 4.82 10.00
C ALA A 76 -12.10 5.18 10.60
N THR A 77 -11.45 4.23 11.26
CA THR A 77 -10.11 4.40 11.85
C THR A 77 -9.03 4.68 10.79
N ALA A 78 -9.21 4.15 9.57
CA ALA A 78 -8.26 4.37 8.48
C ALA A 78 -8.35 5.80 7.91
N ALA A 79 -9.46 6.52 8.08
CA ALA A 79 -9.62 7.87 7.54
C ALA A 79 -8.59 8.85 8.14
N ALA A 80 -8.46 8.87 9.47
CA ALA A 80 -7.48 9.72 10.16
C ALA A 80 -6.03 9.38 9.77
N ILE A 81 -5.75 8.09 9.52
CA ILE A 81 -4.44 7.64 9.05
C ILE A 81 -4.19 8.11 7.62
N LEU A 82 -5.17 7.98 6.72
CA LEU A 82 -5.03 8.39 5.32
C LEU A 82 -4.91 9.92 5.16
N ASP A 83 -5.43 10.70 6.10
CA ASP A 83 -5.21 12.14 6.15
C ASP A 83 -3.75 12.50 6.45
N TRP A 84 -3.08 11.75 7.32
CA TRP A 84 -1.68 11.93 7.67
C TRP A 84 -0.72 11.25 6.67
N HIS A 85 -1.00 10.00 6.32
CA HIS A 85 -0.22 9.16 5.42
C HIS A 85 -1.12 8.66 4.28
N PRO A 86 -1.14 9.34 3.12
CA PRO A 86 -1.99 8.97 1.98
C PRO A 86 -1.44 7.72 1.25
N SER A 87 -1.51 6.56 1.91
CA SER A 87 -1.16 5.25 1.35
C SER A 87 -2.19 4.89 0.28
N GLU A 88 -1.75 4.72 -0.97
CA GLU A 88 -2.63 4.31 -2.05
C GLU A 88 -3.14 2.89 -1.86
N ALA A 89 -2.29 1.96 -1.39
CA ALA A 89 -2.69 0.57 -1.15
C ALA A 89 -3.81 0.50 -0.09
N THR A 90 -3.60 1.16 1.05
CA THR A 90 -4.64 1.26 2.09
C THR A 90 -5.89 1.99 1.55
N ALA A 91 -5.73 3.05 0.74
CA ALA A 91 -6.86 3.77 0.16
C ALA A 91 -7.73 2.89 -0.75
N LEU A 92 -7.11 2.04 -1.58
CA LEU A 92 -7.82 1.11 -2.45
C LEU A 92 -8.58 0.04 -1.66
N LEU A 93 -7.98 -0.52 -0.60
CA LEU A 93 -8.65 -1.47 0.29
C LEU A 93 -9.87 -0.83 0.95
N VAL A 94 -9.71 0.37 1.51
CA VAL A 94 -10.81 1.12 2.15
C VAL A 94 -11.92 1.41 1.14
N ALA A 95 -11.56 1.83 -0.08
CA ALA A 95 -12.52 2.09 -1.14
C ALA A 95 -13.33 0.83 -1.48
N ALA A 96 -12.67 -0.29 -1.74
CA ALA A 96 -13.33 -1.55 -2.03
C ALA A 96 -14.22 -2.03 -0.86
N THR A 97 -13.75 -1.87 0.38
CA THR A 97 -14.51 -2.20 1.60
C THR A 97 -15.78 -1.35 1.73
N ARG A 98 -15.77 -0.12 1.20
CA ARG A 98 -16.93 0.78 1.13
C ARG A 98 -17.81 0.53 -0.10
N GLY A 99 -17.55 -0.54 -0.86
CA GLY A 99 -18.30 -0.90 -2.07
C GLY A 99 -17.93 -0.10 -3.32
N ILE A 100 -16.79 0.61 -3.31
CA ILE A 100 -16.30 1.33 -4.49
C ILE A 100 -15.64 0.34 -5.44
N HIS A 101 -16.22 0.18 -6.62
CA HIS A 101 -15.74 -0.73 -7.67
C HIS A 101 -15.52 0.00 -8.98
N GLY A 102 -14.53 -0.44 -9.76
CA GLY A 102 -14.14 0.16 -11.03
C GLY A 102 -12.64 0.31 -11.17
N THR A 103 -12.21 0.88 -12.29
CA THR A 103 -10.79 1.11 -12.59
C THR A 103 -10.29 2.36 -11.86
N CYS A 104 -9.25 2.20 -11.04
CA CYS A 104 -8.57 3.28 -10.34
C CYS A 104 -7.14 3.48 -10.86
N GLU A 105 -6.77 4.71 -11.21
CA GLU A 105 -5.36 5.05 -11.48
C GLU A 105 -4.62 5.38 -10.18
N VAL A 106 -3.48 4.72 -9.97
CA VAL A 106 -2.52 4.99 -8.87
C VAL A 106 -1.24 5.63 -9.41
N ARG A 107 -0.27 5.92 -8.53
CA ARG A 107 1.04 6.51 -8.86
C ARG A 107 1.80 5.84 -10.01
N ASP A 108 2.86 6.50 -10.45
CA ASP A 108 3.86 6.02 -11.40
C ASP A 108 3.25 5.68 -12.78
N ALA A 109 2.77 6.72 -13.45
CA ALA A 109 2.16 6.71 -14.79
C ALA A 109 0.72 6.15 -14.89
N GLY A 110 -0.01 6.09 -13.76
CA GLY A 110 -1.44 5.77 -13.81
C GLY A 110 -1.69 4.28 -14.03
N LEU A 111 -0.91 3.41 -13.37
CA LEU A 111 -1.15 1.97 -13.43
C LEU A 111 -2.62 1.68 -13.06
N PRO A 112 -3.42 1.09 -13.98
CA PRO A 112 -4.81 0.83 -13.69
C PRO A 112 -4.94 -0.33 -12.71
N VAL A 113 -5.66 -0.10 -11.61
CA VAL A 113 -6.06 -1.12 -10.65
C VAL A 113 -7.56 -1.33 -10.74
N HIS A 114 -7.99 -2.56 -11.01
CA HIS A 114 -9.41 -2.91 -11.03
C HIS A 114 -9.89 -3.22 -9.61
N LEU A 115 -10.72 -2.33 -9.05
CA LEU A 115 -11.38 -2.54 -7.77
C LEU A 115 -12.64 -3.38 -7.95
N THR A 116 -12.69 -4.49 -7.23
CA THR A 116 -13.83 -5.42 -7.19
C THR A 116 -14.17 -5.74 -5.73
N ALA A 117 -15.23 -6.51 -5.49
CA ALA A 117 -15.53 -7.02 -4.15
C ALA A 117 -14.36 -7.84 -3.56
N HIS A 118 -13.57 -8.53 -4.39
CA HIS A 118 -12.39 -9.26 -3.95
C HIS A 118 -11.26 -8.33 -3.49
N SER A 119 -11.24 -7.08 -3.93
CA SER A 119 -10.24 -6.10 -3.49
C SER A 119 -10.42 -5.69 -2.02
N ALA A 120 -11.58 -5.98 -1.43
CA ALA A 120 -11.85 -5.82 0.00
C ALA A 120 -11.45 -7.05 0.84
N ALA A 121 -11.06 -8.15 0.19
CA ALA A 121 -10.75 -9.38 0.86
C ALA A 121 -9.44 -9.30 1.64
N VAL A 122 -9.50 -9.68 2.90
CA VAL A 122 -8.32 -9.85 3.76
C VAL A 122 -8.09 -11.34 3.96
N HIS A 123 -6.90 -11.79 3.58
CA HIS A 123 -6.43 -13.15 3.80
C HIS A 123 -5.54 -13.20 5.03
N THR A 124 -5.68 -14.25 5.83
CA THR A 124 -4.76 -14.53 6.94
C THR A 124 -3.92 -15.73 6.60
N LEU A 125 -2.62 -15.61 6.85
CA LEU A 125 -1.68 -16.70 6.73
C LEU A 125 -1.03 -16.93 8.10
N ASP A 126 -0.80 -18.20 8.41
CA ASP A 126 0.02 -18.58 9.55
C ASP A 126 1.46 -18.05 9.36
N ALA A 127 2.10 -17.63 10.45
CA ALA A 127 3.40 -16.97 10.40
C ALA A 127 4.50 -17.91 9.88
N ASP A 128 4.52 -19.16 10.33
CA ASP A 128 5.50 -20.14 9.88
C ASP A 128 5.31 -20.44 8.39
N THR A 129 4.06 -20.55 7.95
CA THR A 129 3.71 -20.72 6.54
C THR A 129 4.14 -19.52 5.69
N ALA A 130 3.92 -18.29 6.18
CA ALA A 130 4.32 -17.06 5.50
C ALA A 130 5.84 -16.98 5.33
N LEU A 131 6.59 -17.30 6.38
CA LEU A 131 8.06 -17.28 6.37
C LEU A 131 8.65 -18.42 5.54
N HIS A 132 8.02 -19.60 5.56
CA HIS A 132 8.43 -20.70 4.71
C HIS A 132 8.25 -20.37 3.22
N THR A 133 7.19 -19.64 2.88
CA THR A 133 6.88 -19.27 1.49
C THR A 133 7.67 -18.06 1.01
N ASN A 134 7.88 -17.06 1.86
CA ASN A 134 8.57 -15.82 1.51
C ASN A 134 10.05 -15.87 1.93
N HIS A 135 10.90 -16.29 1.01
CA HIS A 135 12.33 -16.44 1.25
C HIS A 135 13.02 -15.11 1.61
N LEU A 136 12.56 -13.97 1.08
CA LEU A 136 13.07 -12.67 1.49
C LEU A 136 12.76 -12.39 2.95
N ALA A 137 11.50 -12.54 3.35
CA ALA A 137 11.06 -12.30 4.71
C ALA A 137 11.82 -13.18 5.71
N ALA A 138 11.99 -14.48 5.40
CA ALA A 138 12.79 -15.39 6.21
C ALA A 138 14.26 -14.95 6.34
N ALA A 139 14.90 -14.53 5.24
CA ALA A 139 16.28 -14.06 5.26
C ALA A 139 16.44 -12.76 6.06
N LEU A 140 15.44 -11.87 6.00
CA LEU A 140 15.45 -10.60 6.72
C LEU A 140 15.33 -10.75 8.23
N LEU A 141 14.72 -11.83 8.75
CA LEU A 141 14.62 -12.06 10.21
C LEU A 141 15.98 -12.12 10.92
N ALA A 142 17.00 -12.60 10.24
CA ALA A 142 18.36 -12.69 10.77
C ALA A 142 19.15 -11.38 10.65
N THR A 143 18.50 -10.31 10.18
CA THR A 143 19.16 -9.06 9.81
C THR A 143 18.67 -7.90 10.69
N ASN A 144 19.59 -7.10 11.19
CA ASN A 144 19.30 -5.88 11.97
C ASN A 144 19.89 -4.61 11.33
N ALA A 145 20.46 -4.72 10.13
CA ALA A 145 21.11 -3.63 9.41
C ALA A 145 20.49 -3.44 8.02
N LEU A 146 20.14 -2.19 7.69
CA LEU A 146 19.51 -1.85 6.42
C LEU A 146 20.37 -2.25 5.20
N ALA A 147 21.68 -2.04 5.28
CA ALA A 147 22.59 -2.38 4.18
C ALA A 147 22.61 -3.90 3.89
N GLN A 148 22.55 -4.72 4.94
CA GLN A 148 22.49 -6.17 4.80
C GLN A 148 21.13 -6.61 4.23
N ALA A 149 20.03 -6.00 4.69
CA ALA A 149 18.69 -6.26 4.15
C ALA A 149 18.62 -5.93 2.66
N GLU A 150 19.22 -4.81 2.27
CA GLU A 150 19.30 -4.39 0.88
C GLU A 150 20.11 -5.37 0.02
N GLN A 151 21.26 -5.84 0.52
CA GLN A 151 22.08 -6.82 -0.18
C GLN A 151 21.36 -8.16 -0.34
N LEU A 152 20.60 -8.60 0.66
CA LEU A 152 19.80 -9.81 0.60
C LEU A 152 18.72 -9.73 -0.48
N SER A 153 18.02 -8.59 -0.58
CA SER A 153 17.04 -8.34 -1.65
C SER A 153 17.67 -8.48 -3.03
N ARG A 154 18.86 -7.89 -3.25
CA ARG A 154 19.59 -8.01 -4.52
C ARG A 154 20.03 -9.44 -4.81
N ASN A 155 20.54 -10.15 -3.81
CA ASN A 155 21.02 -11.52 -4.00
C ASN A 155 19.88 -12.48 -4.36
N LEU A 156 18.70 -12.29 -3.77
CA LEU A 156 17.56 -13.20 -3.96
C LEU A 156 16.71 -12.84 -5.18
N TYR A 157 16.49 -11.56 -5.46
CA TYR A 157 15.54 -11.09 -6.48
C TYR A 157 16.16 -10.20 -7.56
N GLY A 158 17.46 -9.89 -7.45
CA GLY A 158 18.18 -9.09 -8.43
C GLY A 158 18.01 -7.58 -8.30
N PHE A 159 17.18 -7.10 -7.36
CA PHE A 159 16.97 -5.66 -7.15
C PHE A 159 16.65 -5.31 -5.69
N SER A 160 16.72 -4.01 -5.38
CA SER A 160 16.20 -3.41 -4.16
C SER A 160 15.30 -2.22 -4.53
N GLU A 161 14.17 -2.07 -3.86
CA GLU A 161 13.30 -0.89 -4.03
C GLU A 161 14.03 0.42 -3.67
N ILE A 162 15.03 0.36 -2.79
CA ILE A 162 15.89 1.50 -2.47
C ILE A 162 16.67 1.97 -3.70
N ASP A 163 17.04 1.06 -4.62
CA ASP A 163 17.72 1.44 -5.87
C ASP A 163 16.78 2.27 -6.78
N HIS A 164 15.50 1.91 -6.80
CA HIS A 164 14.47 2.69 -7.51
C HIS A 164 14.36 4.10 -6.92
N GLU A 165 14.26 4.21 -5.59
CA GLU A 165 14.14 5.50 -4.90
C GLU A 165 15.41 6.36 -5.07
N ARG A 166 16.61 5.77 -5.03
CA ARG A 166 17.86 6.50 -5.33
C ARG A 166 17.88 7.01 -6.77
N THR A 167 17.52 6.16 -7.73
CA THR A 167 17.45 6.54 -9.16
C THR A 167 16.44 7.68 -9.36
N LYS A 168 15.28 7.59 -8.71
CA LYS A 168 14.25 8.62 -8.72
C LYS A 168 14.76 9.94 -8.13
N ALA A 169 15.44 9.89 -6.99
CA ALA A 169 16.06 11.06 -6.37
C ALA A 169 17.08 11.74 -7.30
N THR A 170 18.00 10.97 -7.90
CA THR A 170 18.98 11.51 -8.87
C THR A 170 18.29 12.17 -10.06
N ARG A 171 17.25 11.53 -10.61
CA ARG A 171 16.48 12.09 -11.73
C ARG A 171 15.82 13.43 -11.36
N LEU A 172 15.23 13.53 -10.16
CA LEU A 172 14.60 14.76 -9.68
C LEU A 172 15.62 15.88 -9.43
N THR A 173 16.84 15.54 -9.01
CA THR A 173 17.93 16.53 -8.91
C THR A 173 18.38 17.04 -10.27
N GLN A 174 18.47 16.17 -11.27
CA GLN A 174 18.89 16.53 -12.63
C GLN A 174 17.80 17.27 -13.41
N HIS A 175 16.53 16.91 -13.17
CA HIS A 175 15.37 17.45 -13.88
C HIS A 175 14.32 17.89 -12.85
N PRO A 176 14.47 19.08 -12.27
CA PRO A 176 13.50 19.58 -11.29
C PRO A 176 12.12 19.72 -11.95
N PRO A 177 11.04 19.41 -11.24
CA PRO A 177 9.70 19.65 -11.74
C PRO A 177 9.47 21.15 -11.97
N PRO A 178 8.61 21.53 -12.94
CA PRO A 178 8.25 22.92 -13.16
C PRO A 178 7.58 23.52 -11.91
N PRO A 179 7.60 24.87 -11.75
CA PRO A 179 6.94 25.53 -10.64
C PRO A 179 5.46 25.17 -10.55
N PHE A 180 4.97 25.04 -9.32
CA PHE A 180 3.55 24.84 -9.04
C PHE A 180 2.79 26.15 -9.25
N ASP A 181 1.80 26.15 -10.13
CA ASP A 181 0.90 27.29 -10.36
C ASP A 181 -0.54 26.92 -9.95
N PRO A 182 -1.03 27.43 -8.80
CA PRO A 182 -2.40 27.21 -8.37
C PRO A 182 -3.45 27.67 -9.37
N ALA A 183 -3.18 28.71 -10.16
CA ALA A 183 -4.14 29.25 -11.12
C ALA A 183 -4.36 28.28 -12.31
N ALA A 184 -3.38 27.42 -12.60
CA ALA A 184 -3.46 26.42 -13.65
C ALA A 184 -4.17 25.12 -13.22
N ILE A 185 -4.50 24.95 -11.93
CA ILE A 185 -5.11 23.72 -11.41
C ILE A 185 -6.41 23.35 -12.14
N PRO A 186 -7.37 24.27 -12.37
CA PRO A 186 -8.63 23.92 -13.03
C PRO A 186 -8.42 23.30 -14.42
N ASP A 187 -7.67 23.98 -15.29
CA ASP A 187 -7.39 23.51 -16.65
C ASP A 187 -6.60 22.18 -16.67
N GLN A 188 -5.67 22.00 -15.74
CA GLN A 188 -4.91 20.75 -15.62
C GLN A 188 -5.77 19.60 -15.10
N LEU A 189 -6.68 19.87 -14.17
CA LEU A 189 -7.61 18.88 -13.63
C LEU A 189 -8.62 18.42 -14.68
N ASP A 190 -9.17 19.35 -15.47
CA ASP A 190 -10.10 19.05 -16.56
C ASP A 190 -9.42 18.22 -17.66
N ARG A 191 -8.17 18.55 -18.00
CA ARG A 191 -7.35 17.74 -18.91
C ARG A 191 -7.13 16.34 -18.35
N PHE A 192 -6.75 16.24 -17.08
CA PHE A 192 -6.57 14.96 -16.40
C PHE A 192 -7.85 14.12 -16.42
N HIS A 193 -9.03 14.69 -16.12
CA HIS A 193 -10.30 13.98 -16.19
C HIS A 193 -10.60 13.51 -17.61
N THR A 194 -10.34 14.34 -18.62
CA THR A 194 -10.54 13.98 -20.03
C THR A 194 -9.68 12.79 -20.44
N GLU A 195 -8.39 12.84 -20.12
CA GLU A 195 -7.48 11.74 -20.42
C GLU A 195 -7.77 10.48 -19.60
N ALA A 196 -8.20 10.61 -18.34
CA ALA A 196 -8.61 9.47 -17.52
C ALA A 196 -9.85 8.78 -18.11
N ARG A 197 -10.83 9.56 -18.59
CA ARG A 197 -12.02 9.03 -19.28
C ARG A 197 -11.65 8.26 -20.55
N THR A 198 -10.72 8.76 -21.37
CA THR A 198 -10.33 8.04 -22.59
C THR A 198 -9.66 6.70 -22.29
N ARG A 199 -9.08 6.54 -21.09
CA ARG A 199 -8.53 5.26 -20.59
C ARG A 199 -9.54 4.36 -19.88
N GLY A 200 -10.80 4.78 -19.75
CA GLY A 200 -11.82 4.03 -19.00
C GLY A 200 -11.60 4.05 -17.48
N THR A 201 -10.91 5.07 -16.97
CA THR A 201 -10.66 5.26 -15.54
C THR A 201 -11.89 5.84 -14.86
N HIS A 202 -12.29 5.23 -13.75
CA HIS A 202 -13.44 5.63 -12.94
C HIS A 202 -13.00 6.43 -11.70
N TYR A 203 -11.83 6.10 -11.17
CA TYR A 203 -11.27 6.69 -9.96
C TYR A 203 -9.79 7.03 -10.12
N ALA A 204 -9.28 7.96 -9.32
CA ALA A 204 -7.86 8.20 -9.17
C ALA A 204 -7.52 8.42 -7.70
N THR A 205 -6.30 8.08 -7.30
CA THR A 205 -5.80 8.49 -5.99
C THR A 205 -5.43 9.99 -6.02
N LEU A 206 -5.48 10.65 -4.86
CA LEU A 206 -5.00 12.04 -4.76
C LEU A 206 -3.50 12.16 -5.08
N ARG A 207 -2.73 11.10 -4.84
CA ARG A 207 -1.31 11.03 -5.24
C ARG A 207 -1.16 11.02 -6.75
N ARG A 208 -1.97 10.23 -7.48
CA ARG A 208 -1.99 10.21 -8.94
C ARG A 208 -2.35 11.58 -9.53
N ILE A 209 -3.35 12.26 -8.96
CA ILE A 209 -3.72 13.63 -9.36
C ILE A 209 -2.56 14.59 -9.10
N ALA A 210 -1.94 14.53 -7.91
CA ALA A 210 -0.78 15.36 -7.61
C ALA A 210 0.38 15.12 -8.59
N GLU A 211 0.61 13.88 -9.03
CA GLU A 211 1.61 13.56 -10.05
C GLU A 211 1.24 14.11 -11.44
N ALA A 212 -0.04 13.99 -11.85
CA ALA A 212 -0.53 14.54 -13.12
C ALA A 212 -0.42 16.07 -13.18
N LEU A 213 -0.75 16.73 -12.07
CA LEU A 213 -0.66 18.18 -11.89
C LEU A 213 0.75 18.62 -11.50
N ARG A 214 1.73 17.70 -11.47
CA ARG A 214 3.14 17.95 -11.15
C ARG A 214 3.34 18.70 -9.82
N THR A 215 2.49 18.43 -8.85
CA THR A 215 2.45 19.09 -7.55
C THR A 215 3.61 18.60 -6.66
N PRO A 216 4.53 19.50 -6.23
CA PRO A 216 5.62 19.15 -5.34
C PRO A 216 5.14 18.57 -4.00
N GLY A 217 5.97 17.71 -3.40
CA GLY A 217 5.68 17.05 -2.12
C GLY A 217 5.09 17.97 -1.03
N PRO A 218 5.74 19.12 -0.72
CA PRO A 218 5.24 20.06 0.28
C PRO A 218 3.85 20.64 0.00
N HIS A 219 3.42 20.71 -1.28
CA HIS A 219 2.14 21.29 -1.68
C HIS A 219 1.00 20.27 -1.77
N ARG A 220 1.27 18.97 -1.60
CA ARG A 220 0.25 17.91 -1.76
C ARG A 220 -0.91 18.04 -0.78
N ALA A 221 -0.63 18.46 0.46
CA ALA A 221 -1.68 18.71 1.46
C ALA A 221 -2.58 19.90 1.07
N ALA A 222 -1.97 20.97 0.56
CA ALA A 222 -2.70 22.14 0.07
C ALA A 222 -3.54 21.81 -1.17
N LEU A 223 -3.00 21.05 -2.12
CA LEU A 223 -3.75 20.56 -3.28
C LEU A 223 -4.94 19.71 -2.84
N ARG A 224 -4.75 18.74 -1.94
CA ARG A 224 -5.85 17.92 -1.41
C ARG A 224 -6.93 18.80 -0.81
N HIS A 225 -6.55 19.74 0.05
CA HIS A 225 -7.51 20.64 0.69
C HIS A 225 -8.28 21.46 -0.36
N HIS A 226 -7.58 22.02 -1.35
CA HIS A 226 -8.19 22.77 -2.44
C HIS A 226 -9.20 21.91 -3.20
N LEU A 227 -8.79 20.76 -3.73
CA LEU A 227 -9.63 19.86 -4.52
C LEU A 227 -10.89 19.40 -3.77
N THR A 228 -10.71 19.03 -2.49
CA THR A 228 -11.83 18.54 -1.65
C THR A 228 -12.78 19.64 -1.22
N THR A 229 -12.33 20.90 -1.22
CA THR A 229 -13.16 22.08 -0.92
C THR A 229 -13.89 22.58 -2.17
N THR A 230 -13.23 22.59 -3.33
CA THR A 230 -13.81 23.13 -4.57
C THR A 230 -14.67 22.13 -5.33
N HIS A 231 -14.38 20.83 -5.23
CA HIS A 231 -15.18 19.78 -5.85
C HIS A 231 -15.51 18.64 -4.86
N PRO A 232 -16.22 18.92 -3.76
CA PRO A 232 -16.57 17.92 -2.75
C PRO A 232 -17.35 16.73 -3.34
N GLN A 233 -18.14 16.96 -4.39
CA GLN A 233 -18.91 15.93 -5.10
C GLN A 233 -18.05 14.91 -5.86
N LEU A 234 -16.80 15.26 -6.19
CA LEU A 234 -15.85 14.37 -6.86
C LEU A 234 -14.97 13.64 -5.84
N HIS A 235 -14.93 14.09 -4.59
CA HIS A 235 -14.22 13.39 -3.54
C HIS A 235 -15.10 12.29 -2.96
N GLN A 236 -14.77 11.03 -3.25
CA GLN A 236 -15.40 9.85 -2.66
C GLN A 236 -14.36 9.16 -1.76
N PRO A 237 -14.19 9.63 -0.51
CA PRO A 237 -13.01 9.33 0.27
C PRO A 237 -12.79 7.82 0.40
N PRO A 238 -11.55 7.33 0.16
CA PRO A 238 -10.31 8.09 -0.02
C PRO A 238 -9.93 8.38 -1.49
N LEU A 239 -10.83 8.11 -2.44
CA LEU A 239 -10.57 8.25 -3.89
C LEU A 239 -11.19 9.52 -4.47
N TRP A 240 -10.63 9.92 -5.60
CA TRP A 240 -11.22 10.93 -6.46
C TRP A 240 -12.02 10.24 -7.58
N ARG A 241 -13.28 10.61 -7.74
CA ARG A 241 -14.13 10.13 -8.83
C ARG A 241 -13.83 10.92 -10.10
N ILE A 242 -13.63 10.21 -11.21
CA ILE A 242 -13.59 10.81 -12.53
C ILE A 242 -15.04 11.12 -12.95
N PRO A 243 -15.38 12.39 -13.27
CA PRO A 243 -16.72 12.71 -13.72
C PRO A 243 -17.03 11.98 -15.02
N ASN A 244 -18.28 11.51 -15.17
CA ASN A 244 -18.74 11.03 -16.45
C ASN A 244 -18.81 12.20 -17.44
N ALA A 245 -18.63 11.93 -18.74
CA ALA A 245 -19.01 12.94 -19.72
C ALA A 245 -20.49 13.25 -19.52
N GLU A 246 -20.85 14.52 -19.35
CA GLU A 246 -22.26 14.91 -19.36
C GLU A 246 -22.87 14.38 -20.66
N ARG A 247 -23.92 13.56 -20.52
CA ARG A 247 -24.77 13.20 -21.67
C ARG A 247 -25.46 14.49 -22.08
N THR A 248 -24.86 15.19 -23.03
CA THR A 248 -25.51 16.25 -23.79
C THR A 248 -26.58 15.65 -24.69
#